data_AF-A0A353F3Z1-F1
#
_entry.id   AF-A0A353F3Z1-F1
#
_cell.length_a   1.000
_cell.length_b   1.000
_cell.length_c   1.000
_cell.angle_alpha   90.00
_cell.angle_beta   90.00
_cell.angle_gamma   90.00
#
_symmetry.space_group_name_H-M   'P 1'
#
loop_
_entity.id
_entity.type
_entity.pdbx_description
1 polymer ?
#
loop_
_entity_poly.entity_id
_entity_poly.type
_entity_poly.pdbx_seq_one_letter_code
_entity_poly.pdbx_strand_id
1 'polypeptide(L)'
;VELSSIDAAYRERVEAIKAIEEAMAKKQNEFNDPSLAEKKRKEIAASAQELAATRTVLIKEGDEFLKKQRRSLNQKMVGMINDIRNKVETAVSEHAATLDVNLVFDESGLTSSRTPFLIYSRNTVDLTDAVLKKLNKDAPSPVTLETPGGAKPKAEAPK
;
A
#
# COMPACT_ATOMS: atom_id res chain seq x y z
N VAL A 1 -3.24 1.11 -10.27
CA VAL A 1 -4.43 1.96 -10.53
C VAL A 1 -4.93 2.64 -9.27
N GLU A 2 -5.14 1.93 -8.16
CA GLU A 2 -5.65 2.54 -6.91
C GLU A 2 -4.61 3.40 -6.16
N LEU A 3 -3.34 2.98 -6.10
CA LEU A 3 -2.27 3.79 -5.51
C LEU A 3 -2.03 5.10 -6.28
N SER A 4 -1.99 5.02 -7.61
CA SER A 4 -1.81 6.18 -8.47
C SER A 4 -2.93 7.21 -8.35
N SER A 5 -4.17 6.78 -8.10
CA SER A 5 -5.29 7.72 -7.88
C SER A 5 -5.25 8.36 -6.49
N ILE A 6 -4.81 7.62 -5.46
CA ILE A 6 -4.56 8.16 -4.12
C ILE A 6 -3.47 9.23 -4.18
N ASP A 7 -2.37 8.95 -4.89
CA ASP A 7 -1.25 9.89 -5.05
C ASP A 7 -1.68 11.17 -5.78
N ALA A 8 -2.47 11.04 -6.85
CA ALA A 8 -2.99 12.19 -7.59
C ALA A 8 -3.89 13.07 -6.70
N ALA A 9 -4.83 12.47 -5.97
CA ALA A 9 -5.72 13.19 -5.05
C ALA A 9 -4.97 13.84 -3.88
N TYR A 10 -3.89 13.22 -3.39
CA TYR A 10 -3.05 13.82 -2.36
C TYR A 10 -2.24 15.00 -2.90
N ARG A 11 -1.67 14.88 -4.11
CA ARG A 11 -0.96 15.99 -4.76
C ARG A 11 -1.84 17.22 -4.92
N GLU A 12 -3.09 17.06 -5.35
CA GLU A 12 -4.05 18.17 -5.47
C GLU A 12 -4.21 18.94 -4.15
N ARG A 13 -4.29 18.23 -3.02
CA ARG A 13 -4.39 18.83 -1.67
C ARG A 13 -3.12 19.57 -1.28
N VAL A 14 -1.95 19.01 -1.61
CA VAL A 14 -0.66 19.66 -1.37
C VAL A 14 -0.54 20.94 -2.18
N GLU A 15 -0.97 20.95 -3.45
CA GLU A 15 -0.97 22.16 -4.27
C GLU A 15 -1.94 23.23 -3.74
N ALA A 16 -3.11 22.84 -3.23
CA ALA A 16 -4.03 23.77 -2.57
C ALA A 16 -3.43 24.41 -1.30
N ILE A 17 -2.70 23.63 -0.49
CA ILE A 17 -2.00 24.15 0.70
C ILE A 17 -0.91 25.14 0.29
N LYS A 18 -0.10 24.81 -0.74
CA LYS A 18 0.93 25.71 -1.26
C LYS A 18 0.34 27.05 -1.75
N ALA A 19 -0.78 27.01 -2.47
CA ALA A 19 -1.44 28.22 -2.94
C ALA A 19 -1.87 29.15 -1.78
N ILE A 20 -2.35 28.58 -0.67
CA ILE A 20 -2.68 29.34 0.54
C ILE A 20 -1.42 29.90 1.20
N GLU A 21 -0.32 29.14 1.25
CA GLU A 21 0.97 29.62 1.78
C GLU A 21 1.53 30.80 0.97
N GLU A 22 1.45 30.73 -0.36
CA GLU A 22 1.83 31.85 -1.23
C GLU A 22 0.93 33.08 -1.03
N ALA A 23 -0.37 32.89 -0.85
CA ALA A 23 -1.31 33.98 -0.56
C ALA A 23 -1.00 34.64 0.81
N MET A 24 -0.69 33.85 1.84
CA MET A 24 -0.26 34.36 3.14
C MET A 24 1.06 35.14 3.05
N ALA A 25 2.04 34.64 2.30
CA ALA A 25 3.31 35.34 2.10
C ALA A 25 3.12 36.71 1.43
N LYS A 26 2.24 36.79 0.42
CA LYS A 26 1.86 38.07 -0.22
C LYS A 26 1.19 39.02 0.78
N LYS A 27 0.26 38.54 1.60
CA LYS A 27 -0.40 39.35 2.64
C LYS A 27 0.57 39.84 3.71
N GLN A 28 1.55 39.03 4.09
CA GLN A 28 2.60 39.46 5.02
C GLN A 28 3.48 40.57 4.43
N ASN A 29 3.83 40.47 3.14
CA ASN A 29 4.58 41.51 2.45
C ASN A 29 3.78 42.82 2.34
N GLU A 30 2.49 42.74 2.00
CA GLU A 30 1.59 43.90 2.02
C GLU A 30 1.55 44.52 3.42
N PHE A 31 1.37 43.72 4.47
CA PHE A 31 1.29 44.21 5.85
C PHE A 31 2.53 45.01 6.30
N ASN A 32 3.72 44.63 5.81
CA ASN A 32 4.99 45.26 6.14
C ASN A 32 5.22 46.61 5.44
N ASP A 33 4.34 47.03 4.52
CA ASP A 33 4.44 48.34 3.86
C ASP A 33 4.22 49.48 4.88
N PRO A 34 5.20 50.38 5.09
CA PRO A 34 5.11 51.47 6.05
C PRO A 34 4.07 52.54 5.66
N SER A 35 3.68 52.63 4.39
CA SER A 35 2.73 53.64 3.87
C SER A 35 1.26 53.28 4.11
N LEU A 36 0.96 52.08 4.62
CA LEU A 36 -0.40 51.61 4.82
C LEU A 36 -1.15 52.33 5.95
N ALA A 37 -2.36 52.78 5.63
CA ALA A 37 -3.34 53.27 6.60
C ALA A 37 -3.77 52.17 7.59
N GLU A 38 -4.04 52.55 8.83
CA GLU A 38 -4.37 51.62 9.93
C GLU A 38 -5.58 50.71 9.61
N LYS A 39 -6.61 51.25 8.94
CA LYS A 39 -7.78 50.47 8.50
C LYS A 39 -7.38 49.33 7.56
N LYS A 40 -6.51 49.60 6.58
CA LYS A 40 -6.02 48.57 5.64
C LYS A 40 -5.14 47.53 6.34
N ARG A 41 -4.34 47.93 7.34
CA ARG A 41 -3.57 46.97 8.14
C ARG A 41 -4.47 45.99 8.89
N LYS A 42 -5.57 46.47 9.48
CA LYS A 42 -6.57 45.62 10.16
C LYS A 42 -7.25 44.65 9.19
N GLU A 43 -7.63 45.11 7.99
CA GLU A 43 -8.21 44.26 6.94
C GLU A 43 -7.23 43.16 6.47
N ILE A 44 -5.96 43.50 6.25
CA ILE A 44 -4.91 42.53 5.87
C ILE A 44 -4.69 41.51 6.98
N ALA A 45 -4.64 41.94 8.25
CA ALA A 45 -4.47 41.05 9.39
C ALA A 45 -5.64 40.06 9.53
N ALA A 46 -6.88 40.52 9.36
CA ALA A 46 -8.07 39.65 9.38
C ALA A 46 -8.02 38.62 8.24
N SER A 47 -7.70 39.06 7.00
CA SER A 47 -7.57 38.16 5.85
C SER A 47 -6.45 37.13 6.03
N ALA A 48 -5.30 37.53 6.61
CA ALA A 48 -4.21 36.61 6.91
C ALA A 48 -4.62 35.55 7.96
N GLN A 49 -5.41 35.95 8.97
CA GLN A 49 -5.96 35.04 9.97
C GLN A 49 -6.93 34.01 9.36
N GLU A 50 -7.79 34.44 8.43
CA GLU A 50 -8.69 33.55 7.69
C GLU A 50 -7.92 32.55 6.83
N LEU A 51 -6.86 33.00 6.13
CA LEU A 51 -5.99 32.11 5.35
C LEU A 51 -5.25 31.09 6.25
N ALA A 52 -4.78 31.52 7.43
CA ALA A 52 -4.13 30.62 8.39
C ALA A 52 -5.11 29.56 8.96
N ALA A 53 -6.35 29.96 9.24
CA ALA A 53 -7.41 29.02 9.63
C ALA A 53 -7.70 28.01 8.51
N THR A 54 -7.84 28.51 7.28
CA THR A 54 -8.07 27.67 6.08
C THR A 54 -6.93 26.68 5.86
N ARG A 55 -5.67 27.12 5.96
CA ARG A 55 -4.50 26.24 5.86
C ARG A 55 -4.55 25.10 6.88
N THR A 56 -4.89 25.43 8.12
CA THR A 56 -4.97 24.43 9.21
C THR A 56 -6.04 23.37 8.90
N VAL A 57 -7.19 23.79 8.36
CA VAL A 57 -8.26 22.87 7.93
C VAL A 57 -7.77 21.97 6.79
N LEU A 58 -7.17 22.53 5.75
CA LEU A 58 -6.69 21.76 4.59
C LEU A 58 -5.62 20.72 4.95
N ILE A 59 -4.71 21.05 5.88
CA ILE A 59 -3.71 20.09 6.38
C ILE A 59 -4.41 18.93 7.09
N LYS A 60 -5.34 19.24 8.00
CA LYS A 60 -6.09 18.22 8.73
C LYS A 60 -6.89 17.31 7.80
N GLU A 61 -7.55 17.89 6.80
CA GLU A 61 -8.29 17.13 5.78
C GLU A 61 -7.36 16.23 4.95
N GLY A 62 -6.15 16.70 4.62
CA GLY A 62 -5.13 15.91 3.95
C GLY A 62 -4.68 14.69 4.76
N ASP A 63 -4.42 14.89 6.06
CA ASP A 63 -4.02 13.82 6.97
C ASP A 63 -5.15 12.79 7.18
N GLU A 64 -6.38 13.26 7.37
CA GLU A 64 -7.56 12.41 7.50
C GLU A 64 -7.82 11.60 6.22
N PHE A 65 -7.64 12.22 5.05
CA PHE A 65 -7.73 11.55 3.76
C PHE A 65 -6.71 10.41 3.66
N LEU A 66 -5.42 10.67 3.91
CA LEU A 66 -4.38 9.63 3.86
C LEU A 66 -4.64 8.50 4.85
N LYS A 67 -5.05 8.83 6.08
CA LYS A 67 -5.39 7.84 7.10
C LYS A 67 -6.55 6.94 6.65
N LYS A 68 -7.59 7.52 6.05
CA LYS A 68 -8.74 6.79 5.51
C LYS A 68 -8.32 5.86 4.36
N GLN A 69 -7.54 6.36 3.40
CA GLN A 69 -7.08 5.58 2.26
C GLN A 69 -6.17 4.43 2.70
N ARG A 70 -5.23 4.67 3.61
CA ARG A 70 -4.38 3.62 4.18
C ARG A 70 -5.19 2.54 4.89
N ARG A 71 -6.21 2.92 5.66
CA ARG A 71 -7.10 1.96 6.34
C ARG A 71 -7.87 1.10 5.33
N SER A 72 -8.45 1.73 4.31
CA SER A 72 -9.21 1.02 3.28
C SER A 72 -8.30 0.06 2.49
N LEU A 73 -7.12 0.51 2.09
CA LEU A 73 -6.13 -0.32 1.39
C LEU A 73 -5.70 -1.51 2.25
N ASN A 74 -5.37 -1.30 3.52
CA ASN A 74 -5.00 -2.38 4.43
C ASN A 74 -6.12 -3.41 4.58
N GLN A 75 -7.38 -2.96 4.71
CA GLN A 75 -8.53 -3.86 4.80
C GLN A 75 -8.71 -4.69 3.52
N LYS A 76 -8.55 -4.06 2.34
CA LYS A 76 -8.57 -4.78 1.07
C LYS A 76 -7.43 -5.80 0.98
N MET A 77 -6.21 -5.43 1.36
CA MET A 77 -5.06 -6.33 1.36
C MET A 77 -5.28 -7.54 2.26
N VAL A 78 -5.76 -7.34 3.49
CA VAL A 78 -6.08 -8.44 4.41
C VAL A 78 -7.18 -9.33 3.82
N GLY A 79 -8.23 -8.74 3.23
CA GLY A 79 -9.28 -9.48 2.55
C GLY A 79 -8.76 -10.33 1.39
N MET A 80 -7.90 -9.77 0.54
CA MET A 80 -7.26 -10.49 -0.56
C MET A 80 -6.38 -11.64 -0.07
N ILE A 81 -5.55 -11.42 0.97
CA ILE A 81 -4.70 -12.47 1.53
C ILE A 81 -5.55 -13.62 2.09
N ASN A 82 -6.65 -13.30 2.80
CA ASN A 82 -7.55 -14.33 3.32
C ASN A 82 -8.26 -15.09 2.19
N ASP A 83 -8.68 -14.41 1.13
CA ASP A 83 -9.28 -15.06 -0.04
C ASP A 83 -8.29 -16.00 -0.76
N ILE A 84 -7.04 -15.54 -0.97
CA ILE A 84 -5.96 -16.38 -1.52
C ILE A 84 -5.72 -17.59 -0.62
N ARG A 85 -5.62 -17.39 0.69
CA ARG A 85 -5.42 -18.47 1.65
C ARG A 85 -6.54 -19.50 1.56
N ASN A 86 -7.80 -19.07 1.57
CA ASN A 86 -8.95 -19.98 1.47
C ASN A 86 -8.90 -20.77 0.17
N LYS A 87 -8.58 -20.13 -0.97
CA LYS A 87 -8.43 -20.81 -2.26
C LYS A 87 -7.33 -21.87 -2.23
N VAL A 88 -6.18 -21.54 -1.65
CA VAL A 88 -5.07 -22.49 -1.48
C VAL A 88 -5.49 -23.66 -0.59
N GLU A 89 -6.07 -23.40 0.58
CA GLU A 89 -6.53 -24.45 1.51
C GLU A 89 -7.55 -25.38 0.85
N THR A 90 -8.52 -24.85 0.10
CA THR A 90 -9.46 -25.66 -0.68
C THR A 90 -8.75 -26.50 -1.74
N ALA A 91 -7.87 -25.89 -2.54
CA ALA A 91 -7.17 -26.61 -3.61
C ALA A 91 -6.25 -27.72 -3.07
N VAL A 92 -5.55 -27.47 -1.96
CA VAL A 92 -4.74 -28.45 -1.23
C VAL A 92 -5.62 -29.59 -0.73
N SER A 93 -6.71 -29.29 -0.01
CA SER A 93 -7.62 -30.30 0.55
C SER A 93 -8.20 -31.20 -0.54
N GLU A 94 -8.69 -30.61 -1.63
CA GLU A 94 -9.24 -31.36 -2.76
C GLU A 94 -8.19 -32.23 -3.46
N HIS A 95 -6.94 -31.77 -3.56
CA HIS A 95 -5.88 -32.57 -4.17
C HIS A 95 -5.40 -33.69 -3.24
N ALA A 96 -5.20 -33.39 -1.95
CA ALA A 96 -4.80 -34.36 -0.95
C ALA A 96 -5.83 -35.51 -0.82
N ALA A 97 -7.13 -35.22 -0.94
CA ALA A 97 -8.19 -36.22 -0.94
C ALA A 97 -8.10 -37.24 -2.10
N THR A 98 -7.31 -36.96 -3.14
CA THR A 98 -7.05 -37.90 -4.26
C THR A 98 -5.84 -38.80 -4.02
N LEU A 99 -5.12 -38.58 -2.92
CA LEU A 99 -3.88 -39.27 -2.57
C LEU A 99 -4.08 -40.07 -1.28
N ASP A 100 -3.22 -41.06 -1.05
CA ASP A 100 -3.18 -41.83 0.19
C ASP A 100 -2.33 -41.10 1.24
N VAL A 101 -2.82 -39.92 1.68
CA VAL A 101 -2.16 -39.09 2.69
C VAL A 101 -3.11 -38.79 3.84
N ASN A 102 -2.61 -38.86 5.08
CA ASN A 102 -3.42 -38.57 6.27
C ASN A 102 -3.28 -37.13 6.75
N LEU A 103 -2.13 -36.49 6.50
CA LEU A 103 -1.79 -35.15 7.00
C LEU A 103 -1.05 -34.37 5.91
N VAL A 104 -1.32 -33.07 5.83
CA VAL A 104 -0.60 -32.12 4.99
C VAL A 104 -0.04 -31.01 5.88
N PHE A 105 1.24 -30.70 5.71
CA PHE A 105 1.93 -29.65 6.44
C PHE A 105 2.39 -28.55 5.48
N ASP A 106 2.27 -27.29 5.90
CA ASP A 106 2.92 -26.15 5.24
C ASP A 106 4.35 -26.04 5.74
N GLU A 107 5.32 -26.44 4.92
CA GLU A 107 6.74 -26.40 5.28
C GLU A 107 7.25 -24.98 5.57
N SER A 108 6.64 -23.96 4.98
CA SER A 108 7.05 -22.56 5.17
C SER A 108 6.60 -21.98 6.52
N GLY A 109 5.71 -22.67 7.22
CA GLY A 109 5.16 -22.22 8.49
C GLY A 109 6.21 -22.13 9.59
N LEU A 110 6.19 -21.02 10.33
CA LEU A 110 7.02 -20.81 11.51
C LEU A 110 6.14 -20.74 12.77
N THR A 111 6.71 -21.20 13.88
CA THR A 111 6.12 -20.99 15.21
C THR A 111 6.17 -19.52 15.62
N SER A 112 5.50 -19.16 16.72
CA SER A 112 5.54 -17.80 17.30
C SER A 112 6.97 -17.34 17.65
N SER A 113 7.84 -18.28 18.00
CA SER A 113 9.27 -18.04 18.28
C SER A 113 10.14 -17.98 17.02
N ARG A 114 9.54 -17.99 15.81
CA ARG A 114 10.22 -18.00 14.51
C ARG A 114 11.07 -19.24 14.22
N THR A 115 10.80 -20.34 14.91
CA THR A 115 11.43 -21.64 14.64
C THR A 115 10.54 -22.47 13.71
N PRO A 116 11.10 -23.20 12.72
CA PRO A 116 10.35 -24.17 11.94
C PRO A 116 9.66 -25.19 12.85
N PHE A 117 8.38 -25.48 12.60
CA PHE A 117 7.65 -26.48 13.39
C PHE A 117 7.90 -27.91 12.89
N LEU A 118 8.25 -28.07 11.60
CA LEU A 118 8.62 -29.34 10.99
C LEU A 118 10.09 -29.26 10.58
N ILE A 119 10.93 -30.11 11.16
CA ILE A 119 12.38 -30.15 10.87
C ILE A 119 12.71 -31.28 9.91
N TYR A 120 12.03 -32.42 10.05
CA TYR A 120 12.29 -33.61 9.26
C TYR A 120 11.06 -34.49 9.20
N SER A 121 10.79 -35.02 8.01
CA SER A 121 9.81 -36.09 7.78
C SER A 121 10.36 -37.07 6.75
N ARG A 122 10.04 -38.36 6.91
CA ARG A 122 10.41 -39.41 5.95
C ARG A 122 9.25 -39.68 5.00
N ASN A 123 9.59 -40.04 3.76
CA ASN A 123 8.62 -40.48 2.75
C ASN A 123 7.51 -39.44 2.51
N THR A 124 7.88 -38.17 2.31
CA THR A 124 6.94 -37.09 2.02
C THR A 124 6.52 -37.09 0.55
N VAL A 125 5.34 -36.52 0.28
CA VAL A 125 4.86 -36.20 -1.07
C VAL A 125 4.67 -34.69 -1.13
N ASP A 126 5.32 -34.04 -2.09
CA ASP A 126 5.16 -32.61 -2.33
C ASP A 126 3.94 -32.36 -3.23
N LEU A 127 3.00 -31.55 -2.73
CA LEU A 127 1.75 -31.22 -3.42
C LEU A 127 1.83 -29.88 -4.19
N THR A 128 2.91 -29.12 -4.02
CA THR A 128 3.00 -27.71 -4.40
C THR A 128 2.74 -27.48 -5.88
N ASP A 129 3.47 -28.15 -6.76
CA ASP A 129 3.33 -27.97 -8.21
C ASP A 129 1.94 -28.37 -8.72
N ALA A 130 1.39 -29.46 -8.20
CA ALA A 130 0.08 -29.96 -8.61
C ALA A 130 -1.03 -29.00 -8.18
N VAL A 131 -0.97 -28.49 -6.95
CA VAL A 131 -1.90 -27.49 -6.43
C VAL A 131 -1.76 -26.16 -7.17
N LEU A 132 -0.53 -25.70 -7.42
CA LEU A 132 -0.27 -24.47 -8.19
C LEU A 132 -0.85 -24.55 -9.60
N LYS A 133 -0.69 -25.69 -10.28
CA LYS A 133 -1.26 -25.90 -11.62
C LYS A 133 -2.80 -25.83 -11.59
N LYS A 134 -3.43 -26.34 -10.52
CA LYS A 134 -4.88 -26.29 -10.34
C LYS A 134 -5.36 -24.87 -10.05
N LEU A 135 -4.69 -24.15 -9.16
CA LEU A 135 -5.03 -22.77 -8.80
C LEU A 135 -4.87 -21.80 -9.98
N ASN A 136 -3.82 -21.97 -10.78
CA ASN A 136 -3.49 -21.07 -11.88
C ASN A 136 -4.18 -21.44 -13.21
N LYS A 137 -5.07 -22.44 -13.24
CA LYS A 137 -5.70 -22.90 -14.48
C LYS A 137 -6.43 -21.78 -15.22
N ASP A 138 -7.11 -20.92 -14.48
CA ASP A 138 -7.86 -19.78 -15.00
C ASP A 138 -7.18 -18.44 -14.69
N ALA A 139 -5.89 -18.49 -14.29
CA ALA A 139 -5.14 -17.28 -14.04
C ALA A 139 -4.93 -16.53 -15.37
N PRO A 140 -5.11 -15.20 -15.39
CA PRO A 140 -4.69 -14.40 -16.54
C PRO A 140 -3.20 -14.66 -16.80
N SER A 141 -2.80 -14.69 -18.07
CA SER A 141 -1.40 -14.87 -18.44
C SER A 141 -0.53 -13.92 -17.62
N PRO A 142 0.57 -14.41 -17.02
CA PRO A 142 1.37 -13.61 -16.11
C PRO A 142 1.75 -12.32 -16.82
N VAL A 143 1.24 -11.19 -16.30
CA VAL A 143 1.72 -9.88 -16.70
C VAL A 143 3.18 -9.90 -16.31
N THR A 144 4.08 -9.83 -17.30
CA THR A 144 5.51 -9.70 -17.04
C THR A 144 5.68 -8.37 -16.31
N LEU A 145 5.67 -8.42 -14.98
CA LEU A 145 6.15 -7.34 -14.15
C LEU A 145 7.64 -7.31 -14.40
N GLU A 146 8.05 -6.51 -15.38
CA GLU A 146 9.45 -6.13 -15.51
C GLU A 146 9.83 -5.48 -14.19
N THR A 147 10.47 -6.28 -13.34
CA THR A 147 11.12 -5.78 -12.14
C THR A 147 12.30 -4.96 -12.68
N PRO A 148 12.39 -3.64 -12.44
CA PRO A 148 13.58 -2.90 -12.82
C PRO A 148 14.68 -3.36 -11.86
N GLY A 149 15.46 -4.36 -12.29
CA GLY A 149 16.51 -4.96 -11.48
C GLY A 149 16.59 -6.49 -11.53
N GLY A 150 16.29 -7.13 -12.67
CA GLY A 150 16.59 -8.54 -12.87
C GLY A 150 18.09 -8.75 -13.12
N ALA A 151 18.85 -9.09 -12.07
CA ALA A 151 20.16 -9.69 -12.24
C ALA A 151 20.00 -11.03 -12.99
N LYS A 152 20.64 -11.15 -14.16
CA LYS A 152 20.66 -12.37 -14.97
C LYS A 152 21.09 -13.58 -14.13
N PRO A 153 20.39 -14.73 -14.21
CA PRO A 153 20.92 -15.99 -13.69
C PRO A 153 22.19 -16.33 -14.47
N LYS A 154 23.29 -16.51 -13.75
CA LYS A 154 24.54 -17.00 -14.32
C LYS A 154 24.31 -18.46 -14.72
N ALA A 155 24.48 -18.76 -16.01
CA ALA A 155 24.43 -20.12 -16.52
C ALA A 155 25.40 -21.02 -15.74
N GLU A 156 24.85 -22.12 -15.24
CA GLU A 156 25.60 -23.22 -14.63
C GLU A 156 26.48 -23.86 -15.72
N ALA A 157 27.79 -23.91 -15.48
CA ALA A 157 28.73 -24.63 -16.32
C ALA A 157 28.80 -26.09 -15.83
N PRO A 158 28.86 -27.09 -16.74
CA PRO A 158 28.80 -28.49 -16.36
C PRO A 158 30.12 -28.95 -15.71
N LYS A 159 30.01 -29.81 -14.70
CA LYS A 159 31.04 -30.76 -14.30
C LYS A 159 30.41 -32.11 -14.01
#